data_AF-A0A8D8CQT5-F1
#
_entry.id   AF-A0A8D8CQT5-F1
#
_cell.length_a   1.000
_cell.length_b   1.000
_cell.length_c   1.000
_cell.angle_alpha   90.00
_cell.angle_beta   90.00
_cell.angle_gamma   90.00
#
_symmetry.space_group_name_H-M   'P 1'
#
loop_
_entity.id
_entity.type
_entity.pdbx_description
1 polymer ?
#
loop_
_entity_poly.entity_id
_entity_poly.type
_entity_poly.pdbx_seq_one_letter_code
_entity_poly.pdbx_strand_id
1 'polypeptide(L)'
;AADHPQIELSVPHLVILEQPVDKFRFRYQSEMHGTHGSLMGVHTEKSKKTFPSVELRGFQGEAKIRCSLFQVDPSKRAAHSHHLVIKSGEIDLIDPHDIEVNAETGYVGMFQGMGIIHTAKKNIAEELCK
;
A
#
# COMPACT_ATOMS: atom_id res chain seq x y z
N ALA A 1 -35.34 16.35 24.50
CA ALA A 1 -34.74 15.19 23.81
C ALA A 1 -33.60 15.74 22.97
N ALA A 2 -32.36 15.41 23.31
CA ALA A 2 -31.20 15.89 22.56
C ALA A 2 -31.12 15.10 21.25
N ASP A 3 -31.38 15.81 20.15
CA ASP A 3 -31.21 15.34 18.78
C ASP A 3 -29.72 15.00 18.58
N HIS A 4 -29.39 13.72 18.77
CA HIS A 4 -28.09 13.20 18.38
C HIS A 4 -28.19 12.93 16.89
N PRO A 5 -27.39 13.60 16.03
CA PRO A 5 -27.39 13.27 14.62
C PRO A 5 -26.98 11.80 14.49
N GLN A 6 -27.93 10.97 14.07
CA GLN A 6 -27.64 9.62 13.64
C GLN A 6 -26.71 9.74 12.44
N ILE A 7 -25.42 9.51 12.65
CA ILE A 7 -24.47 9.35 11.56
C ILE A 7 -24.94 8.11 10.81
N GLU A 8 -25.58 8.30 9.65
CA GLU A 8 -25.81 7.18 8.73
C GLU A 8 -24.44 6.60 8.39
N LEU A 9 -24.14 5.43 8.93
CA LEU A 9 -22.94 4.68 8.58
C LEU A 9 -23.13 4.20 7.14
N SER A 10 -22.69 5.03 6.20
CA SER A 10 -22.56 4.68 4.78
C SER A 10 -21.72 3.41 4.63
N VAL A 11 -21.91 2.64 3.57
CA VAL A 11 -21.13 1.43 3.29
C VAL A 11 -19.62 1.71 3.42
N PRO A 12 -18.88 0.95 4.26
CA PRO A 12 -17.45 1.12 4.42
C PRO A 12 -16.72 1.04 3.08
N HIS A 13 -15.86 2.02 2.80
CA HIS A 13 -15.09 2.06 1.56
C HIS A 13 -13.75 2.75 1.77
N LEU A 14 -12.79 2.41 0.91
CA LEU A 14 -11.49 3.07 0.87
C LEU A 14 -11.49 4.20 -0.15
N VAL A 15 -10.95 5.34 0.24
CA VAL A 15 -10.66 6.47 -0.65
C VAL A 15 -9.17 6.65 -0.74
N ILE A 16 -8.63 6.71 -1.97
CA ILE A 16 -7.22 7.03 -2.17
C ILE A 16 -7.03 8.53 -1.96
N LEU A 17 -6.20 8.90 -1.00
CA LEU A 17 -5.84 10.29 -0.70
C LEU A 17 -4.64 10.74 -1.54
N GLU A 18 -3.64 9.86 -1.68
CA GLU A 18 -2.43 10.10 -2.45
C GLU A 18 -2.14 8.88 -3.32
N GLN A 19 -2.11 9.06 -4.64
CA GLN A 19 -1.72 8.00 -5.57
C GLN A 19 -0.19 7.79 -5.56
N PRO A 20 0.31 6.57 -5.83
CA PRO A 20 1.73 6.36 -6.07
C PRO A 20 2.18 7.04 -7.38
N VAL A 21 3.46 7.41 -7.44
CA VAL A 21 4.07 7.86 -8.69
C VAL A 21 3.95 6.80 -9.79
N ASP A 22 3.69 7.26 -11.02
CA ASP A 22 3.55 6.40 -12.20
C ASP A 22 4.88 5.70 -12.60
N LYS A 23 6.00 6.37 -12.33
CA LYS A 23 7.34 5.88 -12.68
C LYS A 23 8.14 5.58 -11.43
N PHE A 24 8.38 4.29 -11.20
CA PHE A 24 9.24 3.81 -10.13
C PHE A 24 10.13 2.67 -10.64
N ARG A 25 11.40 2.65 -10.22
CA ARG A 25 12.34 1.61 -10.63
C ARG A 25 12.22 0.41 -9.71
N PHE A 26 11.71 -0.70 -10.24
CA PHE A 26 11.71 -1.98 -9.53
C PHE A 26 13.13 -2.53 -9.47
N ARG A 27 13.45 -3.31 -8.43
CA ARG A 27 14.81 -3.82 -8.18
C ARG A 27 14.80 -5.33 -8.02
N TYR A 28 15.84 -6.02 -8.48
CA TYR A 28 16.01 -7.44 -8.16
C TYR A 28 16.32 -7.61 -6.66
N GLN A 29 15.93 -8.75 -6.08
CA GLN A 29 16.25 -9.07 -4.67
C GLN A 29 17.75 -8.90 -4.35
N SER A 30 18.63 -9.27 -5.29
CA SER A 30 20.08 -9.12 -5.15
C SER A 30 20.55 -7.67 -5.06
N GLU A 31 19.78 -6.72 -5.59
CA GLU A 31 20.05 -5.28 -5.53
C GLU A 31 19.46 -4.61 -4.27
N MET A 32 18.75 -5.35 -3.41
CA MET A 32 18.07 -4.76 -2.24
C MET A 32 19.01 -4.38 -1.10
N HIS A 33 20.31 -4.72 -1.19
CA HIS A 33 21.35 -4.30 -0.25
C HIS A 33 21.51 -2.77 -0.25
N GLY A 34 20.86 -2.06 0.68
CA GLY A 34 20.98 -0.62 0.88
C GLY A 34 19.65 0.14 1.01
N THR A 35 19.57 1.32 0.39
CA THR A 35 18.32 2.09 0.27
C THR A 35 17.72 1.84 -1.11
N HIS A 36 16.70 0.98 -1.20
CA HIS A 36 16.08 0.56 -2.46
C HIS A 36 15.14 1.61 -3.08
N GLY A 37 15.10 2.82 -2.50
CA GLY A 37 14.15 3.86 -2.86
C GLY A 37 12.76 3.58 -2.26
N SER A 38 12.03 4.65 -1.97
CA SER A 38 10.63 4.56 -1.51
C SER A 38 9.71 4.89 -2.68
N LEU A 39 8.63 4.12 -2.82
CA LEU A 39 7.51 4.44 -3.70
C LEU A 39 6.83 5.69 -3.13
N MET A 40 7.02 6.80 -3.84
CA MET A 40 6.54 8.12 -3.42
C MET A 40 5.10 8.35 -3.90
N GLY A 41 4.46 9.36 -3.33
CA GLY A 41 3.19 9.88 -3.84
C GLY A 41 3.38 10.82 -5.04
N VAL A 42 2.35 10.93 -5.88
CA VAL A 42 2.34 11.80 -7.08
C VAL A 42 2.61 13.28 -6.78
N HIS A 43 2.28 13.76 -5.57
CA HIS A 43 2.48 15.13 -5.13
C HIS A 43 3.78 15.33 -4.34
N THR A 44 4.74 14.41 -4.45
CA THR A 44 6.05 14.57 -3.84
C THR A 44 6.85 15.70 -4.49
N GLU A 45 7.36 16.60 -3.66
CA GLU A 45 8.24 17.69 -4.03
C GLU A 45 9.61 17.54 -3.34
N LYS A 46 10.62 18.31 -3.80
CA LYS A 46 11.98 18.27 -3.22
C LYS A 46 11.99 18.57 -1.72
N SER A 47 11.14 19.49 -1.27
CA SER A 47 11.02 19.93 0.13
C SER A 47 10.06 19.07 0.95
N LYS A 48 9.09 18.40 0.30
CA LYS A 48 8.02 17.67 0.97
C LYS A 48 7.74 16.34 0.28
N LYS A 49 8.13 15.27 0.95
CA LYS A 49 7.87 13.90 0.53
C LYS A 49 6.44 13.49 0.92
N THR A 50 5.71 12.92 -0.03
CA THR A 50 4.39 12.29 0.17
C THR A 50 4.49 10.80 -0.16
N PHE A 51 3.55 10.00 0.35
CA PHE A 51 3.55 8.55 0.14
C PHE A 51 2.13 8.08 -0.18
N PRO A 52 1.98 6.95 -0.87
CA PRO A 52 0.67 6.37 -1.13
C PRO A 52 -0.13 6.26 0.17
N SER A 53 -1.34 6.80 0.16
CA SER A 53 -2.19 6.83 1.34
C SER A 53 -3.66 6.72 1.00
N VAL A 54 -4.40 6.12 1.93
CA VAL A 54 -5.84 5.87 1.81
C VAL A 54 -6.55 6.21 3.12
N GLU A 55 -7.84 6.48 3.03
CA GLU A 55 -8.72 6.72 4.16
C GLU A 55 -9.86 5.70 4.13
N LEU A 56 -10.12 5.06 5.26
CA LEU A 56 -11.30 4.23 5.45
C LEU A 56 -12.47 5.12 5.93
N ARG A 57 -13.50 5.25 5.09
CA ARG A 57 -14.70 6.03 5.36
C ARG A 57 -15.91 5.14 5.61
N GLY A 58 -16.90 5.66 6.33
CA GLY A 58 -18.14 4.92 6.65
C GLY A 58 -17.96 3.78 7.66
N PHE A 59 -16.84 3.76 8.39
CA PHE A 59 -16.53 2.75 9.39
C PHE A 59 -16.18 3.40 10.74
N GLN A 60 -16.51 2.72 11.84
CA GLN A 60 -16.09 3.09 13.18
C GLN A 60 -15.59 1.85 13.93
N GLY A 61 -14.45 1.98 14.61
CA GLY A 61 -13.81 0.90 15.36
C GLY A 61 -12.36 0.70 14.94
N GLU A 62 -11.80 -0.45 15.32
CA GLU A 62 -10.47 -0.86 14.87
C GLU A 62 -10.57 -1.60 13.53
N ALA A 63 -9.73 -1.21 12.57
CA ALA A 63 -9.65 -1.84 11.27
C ALA A 63 -8.20 -2.01 10.83
N LYS A 64 -8.03 -2.82 9.79
CA LYS A 64 -6.74 -3.08 9.17
C LYS A 64 -6.84 -2.86 7.67
N ILE A 65 -5.99 -2.01 7.14
CA ILE A 65 -5.88 -1.73 5.71
C ILE A 65 -4.71 -2.54 5.16
N ARG A 66 -4.99 -3.39 4.18
CA ARG A 66 -3.99 -4.22 3.49
C ARG A 66 -3.63 -3.63 2.13
N CYS A 67 -2.33 -3.52 1.85
CA CYS A 67 -1.80 -3.20 0.53
C CYS A 67 -1.08 -4.42 -0.05
N SER A 68 -1.29 -4.70 -1.33
CA SER A 68 -0.66 -5.79 -2.08
C SER A 68 -0.66 -5.48 -3.58
N LEU A 69 0.26 -6.10 -4.32
CA LEU A 69 0.36 -5.89 -5.78
C LEU A 69 -0.57 -6.82 -6.59
N PHE A 70 -1.28 -6.24 -7.55
CA PHE A 70 -2.17 -6.94 -8.47
C PHE A 70 -1.86 -6.60 -9.93
N GLN A 71 -2.29 -7.48 -10.83
CA GLN A 71 -2.28 -7.22 -12.27
C GLN A 71 -3.22 -6.05 -12.63
N VAL A 72 -2.82 -5.27 -13.64
CA VAL A 72 -3.53 -4.05 -14.07
C VAL A 72 -4.90 -4.35 -14.70
N ASP A 73 -5.05 -5.51 -15.36
CA ASP A 73 -6.27 -5.90 -16.05
C ASP A 73 -7.41 -6.16 -15.04
N PRO A 74 -8.46 -5.32 -15.02
CA PRO A 74 -9.56 -5.50 -14.07
C PRO A 74 -10.34 -6.81 -14.28
N SER A 75 -10.36 -7.35 -15.49
CA SER A 75 -11.04 -8.62 -15.82
C SER A 75 -10.25 -9.85 -15.37
N LYS A 76 -8.96 -9.68 -15.07
CA LYS A 76 -8.03 -10.72 -14.64
C LYS A 76 -7.27 -10.30 -13.39
N ARG A 77 -8.00 -9.70 -12.43
CA ARG A 77 -7.39 -9.21 -11.19
C ARG A 77 -6.85 -10.38 -10.36
N ALA A 78 -5.58 -10.70 -10.57
CA ALA A 78 -4.81 -11.69 -9.84
C ALA A 78 -3.60 -11.02 -9.19
N ALA A 79 -3.02 -11.68 -8.18
CA ALA A 79 -1.78 -11.23 -7.56
C ALA A 79 -0.69 -11.02 -8.63
N HIS A 80 0.12 -9.98 -8.47
CA HIS A 80 1.24 -9.76 -9.37
C HIS A 80 2.37 -10.72 -9.05
N SER A 81 3.16 -11.12 -10.04
CA SER A 81 4.37 -11.93 -9.82
C SER A 81 5.52 -11.17 -9.16
N HIS A 82 5.35 -9.88 -8.88
CA HIS A 82 6.33 -9.00 -8.25
C HIS A 82 5.87 -8.75 -6.82
N HIS A 83 6.81 -8.41 -5.95
CA HIS A 83 6.53 -8.31 -4.53
C HIS A 83 6.65 -6.89 -4.03
N LEU A 84 5.67 -6.42 -3.26
CA LEU A 84 5.81 -5.19 -2.50
C LEU A 84 6.68 -5.49 -1.27
N VAL A 85 7.63 -4.61 -1.00
CA VAL A 85 8.52 -4.73 0.16
C VAL A 85 8.41 -3.49 1.03
N ILE A 86 8.37 -3.63 2.35
CA ILE A 86 8.54 -2.52 3.29
C ILE A 86 9.80 -2.77 4.10
N LYS A 87 10.65 -1.76 4.16
CA LYS A 87 11.84 -1.81 5.01
C LYS A 87 11.46 -1.52 6.46
N SER A 88 11.66 -2.50 7.33
CA SER A 88 11.53 -2.35 8.79
C SER A 88 12.88 -2.59 9.45
N GLY A 89 13.64 -1.52 9.66
CA GLY A 89 15.03 -1.60 10.12
C GLY A 89 15.92 -2.30 9.10
N GLU A 90 16.52 -3.42 9.51
CA GLU A 90 17.38 -4.27 8.66
C GLU A 90 16.61 -5.41 7.97
N ILE A 91 15.30 -5.52 8.20
CA ILE A 91 14.47 -6.60 7.66
C ILE A 91 13.58 -6.04 6.55
N ASP A 92 13.66 -6.67 5.39
CA ASP A 92 12.75 -6.46 4.28
C ASP A 92 11.51 -7.34 4.48
N LEU A 93 10.38 -6.71 4.82
CA LEU A 93 9.09 -7.39 4.91
C LEU A 93 8.48 -7.47 3.52
N ILE A 94 8.13 -8.66 3.07
CA ILE A 94 7.42 -8.88 1.81
C ILE A 94 5.91 -8.92 2.09
N ASP A 95 5.10 -8.55 1.09
CA ASP A 95 3.64 -8.60 1.11
C ASP A 95 3.02 -9.74 1.95
N PRO A 96 1.85 -9.53 2.58
CA PRO A 96 1.05 -8.30 2.55
C PRO A 96 1.47 -7.24 3.58
N HIS A 97 1.25 -5.96 3.25
CA HIS A 97 1.49 -4.84 4.17
C HIS A 97 0.19 -4.37 4.83
N ASP A 98 0.07 -4.66 6.12
CA ASP A 98 -1.09 -4.35 6.94
C ASP A 98 -0.83 -3.12 7.83
N ILE A 99 -1.70 -2.11 7.77
CA ILE A 99 -1.69 -0.94 8.66
C ILE A 99 -2.95 -0.96 9.51
N GLU A 100 -2.79 -0.87 10.82
CA GLU A 100 -3.90 -0.69 11.76
C GLU A 100 -4.39 0.75 11.73
N VAL A 101 -5.71 0.93 11.64
CA VAL A 101 -6.36 2.24 11.61
C VAL A 101 -7.54 2.27 12.58
N ASN A 102 -7.74 3.42 13.22
CA ASN A 102 -8.78 3.64 14.21
C ASN A 102 -9.10 5.15 14.30
N ALA A 103 -9.88 5.55 15.31
CA ALA A 103 -10.23 6.94 15.53
C ALA A 103 -9.02 7.86 15.79
N GLU A 104 -7.95 7.37 16.41
CA GLU A 104 -6.73 8.14 16.69
C GLU A 104 -5.91 8.40 15.43
N THR A 105 -5.87 7.44 14.51
CA THR A 105 -5.22 7.62 13.20
C THR A 105 -6.08 8.36 12.19
N GLY A 106 -7.30 8.75 12.56
CA GLY A 106 -8.28 9.34 11.65
C GLY A 106 -8.69 8.40 10.52
N TYR A 107 -8.57 7.08 10.72
CA TYR A 107 -8.81 6.04 9.72
C TYR A 107 -7.91 6.14 8.47
N VAL A 108 -6.76 6.82 8.57
CA VAL A 108 -5.80 6.99 7.46
C VAL A 108 -4.67 5.99 7.56
N GLY A 109 -4.44 5.25 6.47
CA GLY A 109 -3.26 4.39 6.28
C GLY A 109 -2.29 5.02 5.29
N MET A 110 -1.01 5.15 5.68
CA MET A 110 0.05 5.68 4.83
C MET A 110 1.18 4.67 4.68
N PHE A 111 1.50 4.32 3.43
CA PHE A 111 2.45 3.27 3.12
C PHE A 111 3.82 3.85 2.76
N GLN A 112 4.56 4.27 3.79
CA GLN A 112 5.91 4.81 3.63
C GLN A 112 6.97 3.70 3.54
N GLY A 113 8.04 3.93 2.77
CA GLY A 113 9.16 3.00 2.69
C GLY A 113 8.90 1.75 1.84
N MET A 114 7.79 1.75 1.08
CA MET A 114 7.50 0.69 0.14
C MET A 114 8.50 0.68 -1.03
N GLY A 115 8.95 -0.49 -1.45
CA GLY A 115 9.65 -0.75 -2.69
C GLY A 115 8.98 -1.88 -3.46
N ILE A 116 9.45 -2.17 -4.67
CA ILE A 116 8.93 -3.27 -5.49
C ILE A 116 10.10 -4.16 -5.93
N ILE A 117 10.05 -5.42 -5.54
CA ILE A 117 10.98 -6.45 -5.96
C ILE A 117 10.53 -6.99 -7.32
N HIS A 118 11.42 -6.87 -8.29
CA HIS A 118 11.25 -7.45 -9.62
C HIS A 118 11.62 -8.93 -9.62
N THR A 119 10.63 -9.76 -9.93
CA THR A 119 10.79 -11.20 -10.13
C THR A 119 11.29 -11.49 -11.54
N ALA A 120 12.43 -12.18 -11.65
CA ALA A 120 12.99 -12.59 -12.92
C ALA A 120 12.02 -13.52 -13.69
N LYS A 121 11.98 -13.39 -15.01
CA LYS A 121 11.05 -14.13 -15.89
C LYS A 121 11.02 -15.65 -15.63
N LYS A 122 12.17 -16.25 -15.36
CA LYS A 122 12.31 -17.68 -15.07
C LYS A 122 11.57 -18.14 -13.81
N ASN A 123 11.30 -17.24 -12.87
CA ASN A 123 10.67 -17.54 -11.58
C ASN A 123 9.18 -17.14 -11.53
N ILE A 124 8.64 -16.51 -12.58
CA ILE A 124 7.25 -15.98 -12.56
C ILE A 124 6.21 -17.08 -12.30
N ALA A 125 6.35 -18.23 -12.96
CA ALA A 125 5.39 -19.32 -12.81
C ALA A 125 5.39 -19.90 -11.39
N GLU A 126 6.56 -19.94 -10.74
CA GLU A 126 6.68 -20.39 -9.36
C GLU A 126 6.02 -19.39 -8.40
N GLU A 127 6.27 -18.08 -8.58
CA GLU A 127 5.69 -17.05 -7.70
C GLU A 127 4.17 -16.94 -7.80
N LEU A 128 3.60 -17.12 -8.99
CA LEU A 128 2.14 -17.03 -9.18
C LEU A 128 1.36 -18.24 -8.64
N CYS A 129 2.04 -19.33 -8.32
CA CYS A 129 1.44 -20.56 -7.79
C CYS A 129 1.59 -20.71 -6.27
N LYS A 130 2.22 -19.74 -5.59
CA LYS A 130 2.33 -19.69 -4.12
C LYS A 130 1.06 -19.11 -3.52
#